data_AF-A0A2G5TU55-F1
#
_entry.id   AF-A0A2G5TU55-F1
#
_cell.length_a   1.000
_cell.length_b   1.000
_cell.length_c   1.000
_cell.angle_alpha   90.00
_cell.angle_beta   90.00
_cell.angle_gamma   90.00
#
_symmetry.space_group_name_H-M   'P 1'
#
loop_
_entity.id
_entity.type
_entity.pdbx_description
1 polymer ?
#
loop_
_entity_poly.entity_id
_entity_poly.type
_entity_poly.pdbx_seq_one_letter_code
_entity_poly.pdbx_strand_id
1 'polypeptide(L)'
;MVLHVVLYVSLQMGFKTTQRDNQKQSIGTMLKQEQSKNLTPEEIKIRDWTQGKERNIRALLGSLHNVLWEGADRWNQPSMGDLLTPDQIKKHYRKACLVVHPDKLTGSPHLPLAKMVFTELNDAYSKYQNDPSTL
;
A
#
# COMPACT_ATOMS: atom_id res chain seq x y z
N MET A 1 -24.62 -75.30 17.55
CA MET A 1 -25.58 -75.01 16.46
C MET A 1 -24.77 -74.57 15.27
N VAL A 2 -24.70 -75.48 14.31
CA VAL A 2 -23.95 -75.38 13.05
C VAL A 2 -24.53 -74.31 12.12
N LEU A 3 -23.65 -73.72 11.32
CA LEU A 3 -23.87 -73.16 9.98
C LEU A 3 -25.04 -72.18 9.77
N HIS A 4 -24.71 -70.93 9.45
CA HIS A 4 -25.13 -70.41 8.15
C HIS A 4 -24.17 -69.32 7.63
N VAL A 5 -23.42 -69.71 6.60
CA VAL A 5 -23.09 -68.89 5.42
C VAL A 5 -21.98 -67.85 5.59
N VAL A 6 -20.78 -68.36 5.38
CA VAL A 6 -19.84 -67.79 4.41
C VAL A 6 -20.51 -67.84 3.02
N LEU A 7 -20.86 -66.70 2.42
CA LEU A 7 -20.72 -66.44 0.96
C LEU A 7 -21.22 -65.04 0.62
N TYR A 8 -20.28 -64.12 0.45
CA TYR A 8 -20.26 -62.96 -0.46
C TYR A 8 -18.98 -62.21 -0.07
N VAL A 9 -17.80 -62.83 -0.19
CA VAL A 9 -17.02 -62.97 -1.44
C VAL A 9 -16.88 -61.63 -2.17
N SER A 10 -15.60 -61.27 -2.30
CA SER A 10 -14.97 -60.35 -3.25
C SER A 10 -14.86 -58.88 -2.84
N LEU A 11 -13.67 -58.46 -2.38
CA LEU A 11 -12.48 -58.03 -3.18
C LEU A 11 -12.70 -56.60 -3.71
N GLN A 12 -11.80 -55.62 -3.61
CA GLN A 12 -10.35 -55.63 -3.45
C GLN A 12 -9.88 -54.20 -3.10
N MET A 13 -8.86 -54.12 -2.24
CA MET A 13 -7.64 -53.31 -2.40
C MET A 13 -7.72 -51.78 -2.25
N GLY A 14 -6.87 -51.26 -1.37
CA GLY A 14 -6.46 -49.86 -1.43
C GLY A 14 -5.42 -49.53 -0.37
N PHE A 15 -4.18 -49.37 -0.80
CA PHE A 15 -2.98 -49.15 0.00
C PHE A 15 -3.01 -47.89 0.89
N LYS A 16 -2.24 -47.92 2.00
CA LYS A 16 -1.86 -46.75 2.80
C LYS A 16 -1.13 -45.72 1.94
N THR A 17 -1.49 -44.45 2.03
CA THR A 17 -0.56 -43.34 1.80
C THR A 17 -0.89 -42.14 2.69
N THR A 18 0.13 -41.67 3.38
CA THR A 18 0.22 -40.39 4.08
C THR A 18 -0.03 -39.23 3.12
N GLN A 19 -0.91 -38.28 3.46
CA GLN A 19 -0.82 -36.91 2.96
C GLN A 19 -1.19 -35.93 4.08
N ARG A 20 -0.20 -35.15 4.50
CA ARG A 20 -0.35 -33.95 5.32
C ARG A 20 -1.06 -32.90 4.47
N ASP A 21 -2.28 -32.55 4.83
CA ASP A 21 -2.93 -31.35 4.28
C ASP A 21 -2.71 -30.18 5.25
N ASN A 22 -1.48 -29.66 5.25
CA ASN A 22 -1.17 -28.37 5.87
C ASN A 22 0.01 -27.73 5.15
N GLN A 23 -0.16 -27.39 3.87
CA GLN A 23 0.76 -26.48 3.19
C GLN A 23 0.13 -25.92 1.90
N LYS A 24 -0.91 -25.12 2.07
CA LYS A 24 -1.17 -23.99 1.17
C LYS A 24 -0.83 -22.70 1.90
N GLN A 25 0.42 -22.58 2.35
CA GLN A 25 1.02 -21.25 2.48
C GLN A 25 1.14 -20.74 1.05
N SER A 26 0.12 -20.00 0.63
CA SER A 26 -0.08 -19.54 -0.74
C SER A 26 1.21 -18.95 -1.29
N ILE A 27 1.59 -19.31 -2.51
CA ILE A 27 2.71 -18.71 -3.25
C ILE A 27 2.63 -17.16 -3.22
N GLY A 28 1.43 -16.59 -3.13
CA GLY A 28 1.20 -15.16 -2.92
C GLY A 28 1.85 -14.57 -1.66
N THR A 29 2.04 -15.34 -0.57
CA THR A 29 2.76 -14.84 0.62
C THR A 29 4.27 -14.80 0.41
N MET A 30 4.86 -15.73 -0.35
CA MET A 30 6.30 -15.72 -0.66
C MET A 30 6.66 -14.67 -1.73
N LEU A 31 5.85 -14.53 -2.78
CA LEU A 31 6.04 -13.48 -3.80
C LEU A 31 5.95 -12.07 -3.19
N LYS A 32 5.01 -11.83 -2.27
CA LYS A 32 4.90 -10.56 -1.53
C LYS A 32 6.12 -10.31 -0.63
N GLN A 33 6.78 -11.37 -0.17
CA GLN A 33 7.97 -11.34 0.69
C GLN A 33 9.30 -11.26 -0.11
N GLU A 34 9.28 -11.58 -1.41
CA GLU A 34 10.41 -11.34 -2.33
C GLU A 34 10.40 -9.92 -2.88
N GLN A 35 9.21 -9.34 -3.17
CA GLN A 35 9.11 -7.93 -3.57
C GLN A 35 9.59 -6.95 -2.48
N SER A 36 9.50 -7.35 -1.21
CA SER A 36 9.95 -6.50 -0.10
C SER A 36 11.48 -6.48 0.08
N LYS A 37 12.25 -7.33 -0.61
CA LYS A 37 13.71 -7.41 -0.45
C LYS A 37 14.51 -6.46 -1.34
N ASN A 38 13.87 -5.70 -2.23
CA ASN A 38 14.53 -4.75 -3.13
C ASN A 38 13.90 -3.35 -3.12
N LEU A 39 13.26 -2.96 -2.01
CA LEU A 39 12.74 -1.59 -1.89
C LEU A 39 13.85 -0.67 -1.38
N THR A 40 14.00 0.46 -2.05
CA THR A 40 14.83 1.57 -1.60
C THR A 40 14.31 2.14 -0.28
N PRO A 41 15.16 2.78 0.55
CA PRO A 41 14.71 3.44 1.77
C PRO A 41 13.57 4.44 1.54
N GLU A 42 13.60 5.15 0.40
CA GLU A 42 12.58 6.10 -0.01
C GLU A 42 11.25 5.40 -0.32
N GLU A 43 11.27 4.25 -1.03
CA GLU A 43 10.07 3.46 -1.31
C GLU A 43 9.43 2.91 -0.04
N ILE A 44 10.25 2.46 0.92
CA ILE A 44 9.75 2.02 2.24
C ILE A 44 9.06 3.18 2.94
N LYS A 45 9.69 4.36 2.97
CA LYS A 45 9.13 5.56 3.60
C LYS A 45 7.80 5.96 2.96
N ILE A 46 7.69 5.90 1.63
CA ILE A 46 6.46 6.21 0.91
C ILE A 46 5.38 5.18 1.21
N ARG A 47 5.71 3.89 1.16
CA ARG A 47 4.75 2.80 1.44
C ARG A 47 4.18 2.91 2.85
N ASP A 48 5.04 3.11 3.85
CA ASP A 48 4.63 3.21 5.24
C ASP A 48 3.84 4.51 5.48
N TRP A 49 4.18 5.58 4.77
CA TRP A 49 3.36 6.79 4.75
C TRP A 49 1.99 6.49 4.13
N THR A 50 1.88 6.00 2.91
CA THR A 50 0.58 5.86 2.22
C THR A 50 -0.33 4.78 2.79
N GLN A 51 0.21 3.82 3.56
CA GLN A 51 -0.54 2.70 4.13
C GLN A 51 -1.82 3.15 4.85
N GLY A 52 -2.97 2.65 4.40
CA GLY A 52 -4.27 2.95 5.03
C GLY A 52 -4.81 4.35 4.71
N LYS A 53 -4.11 5.13 3.89
CA LYS A 53 -4.54 6.44 3.39
C LYS A 53 -4.36 6.59 1.88
N GLU A 54 -4.25 5.46 1.18
CA GLU A 54 -4.06 5.42 -0.27
C GLU A 54 -5.15 6.22 -0.97
N ARG A 55 -4.72 7.20 -1.78
CA ARG A 55 -5.59 8.06 -2.58
C ARG A 55 -6.57 8.94 -1.77
N ASN A 56 -6.42 9.04 -0.45
CA ASN A 56 -7.13 10.02 0.37
C ASN A 56 -6.29 11.30 0.45
N ILE A 57 -6.64 12.30 -0.37
CA ILE A 57 -5.85 13.53 -0.47
C ILE A 57 -5.75 14.29 0.86
N ARG A 58 -6.79 14.25 1.70
CA ARG A 58 -6.82 14.96 2.97
C ARG A 58 -5.86 14.33 3.97
N ALA A 59 -5.88 13.00 4.08
CA ALA A 59 -4.97 12.27 4.96
C ALA A 59 -3.51 12.37 4.51
N LEU A 60 -3.25 12.35 3.20
CA LEU A 60 -1.91 12.53 2.65
C LEU A 60 -1.36 13.94 2.96
N LEU A 61 -2.14 15.00 2.67
CA LEU A 61 -1.73 16.37 2.99
C LEU A 61 -1.58 16.59 4.51
N GLY A 62 -2.49 16.04 5.32
CA GLY A 62 -2.48 16.14 6.78
C GLY A 62 -1.30 15.44 7.45
N SER A 63 -0.58 14.57 6.74
CA SER A 63 0.56 13.83 7.27
C SER A 63 1.80 13.94 6.39
N LEU A 64 1.88 14.95 5.51
CA LEU A 64 2.97 15.09 4.56
C LEU A 64 4.33 15.32 5.24
N HIS A 65 4.36 16.01 6.39
CA HIS A 65 5.58 16.21 7.19
C HIS A 65 6.30 14.91 7.57
N ASN A 66 5.58 13.79 7.71
CA ASN A 66 6.17 12.49 8.09
C ASN A 66 7.07 11.90 7.00
N VAL A 67 6.86 12.29 5.73
CA VAL A 67 7.60 11.74 4.59
C VAL A 67 8.63 12.72 4.02
N LEU A 68 8.52 14.02 4.29
CA LEU A 68 9.49 15.01 3.85
C LEU A 68 10.87 14.81 4.50
N TRP A 69 11.91 15.40 3.89
CA TRP A 69 13.28 15.44 4.40
C TRP A 69 13.50 16.64 5.32
N GLU A 70 14.57 16.59 6.11
CA GLU A 70 14.98 17.73 6.94
C GLU A 70 15.32 18.96 6.08
N GLY A 71 14.86 20.14 6.48
CA GLY A 71 15.03 21.38 5.70
C GLY A 71 14.00 21.59 4.59
N ALA A 72 12.93 20.80 4.54
CA ALA A 72 11.75 21.08 3.72
C ALA A 72 10.89 22.24 4.28
N ASP A 73 11.51 23.32 4.75
CA ASP A 73 10.93 24.38 5.58
C ASP A 73 9.82 25.19 4.89
N ARG A 74 9.69 25.05 3.58
CA ARG A 74 8.62 25.68 2.79
C ARG A 74 7.27 24.99 2.99
N TRP A 75 7.25 23.81 3.60
CA TRP A 75 6.01 23.12 3.97
C TRP A 75 5.55 23.54 5.36
N ASN A 76 4.42 24.23 5.41
CA ASN A 76 3.70 24.46 6.66
C ASN A 76 2.55 23.44 6.75
N GLN A 77 2.66 22.53 7.72
CA GLN A 77 1.72 21.43 7.88
C GLN A 77 0.32 21.95 8.25
N PRO A 78 -0.71 21.76 7.39
CA PRO A 78 -2.07 22.14 7.72
C PRO A 78 -2.62 21.32 8.90
N SER A 79 -3.45 21.95 9.73
CA SER A 79 -4.32 21.23 10.66
C SER A 79 -5.44 20.52 9.89
N MET A 80 -6.07 19.53 10.51
CA MET A 80 -7.20 18.84 9.89
C MET A 80 -8.38 19.79 9.61
N GLY A 81 -8.53 20.87 10.39
CA GLY A 81 -9.51 21.94 10.14
C GLY A 81 -9.22 22.77 8.88
N ASP A 82 -7.96 22.84 8.44
CA ASP A 82 -7.54 23.58 7.25
C ASP A 82 -7.72 22.79 5.95
N LEU A 83 -8.35 21.62 6.02
CA LEU A 83 -8.58 20.69 4.91
C LEU A 83 -10.06 20.23 4.83
N LEU A 84 -11.00 21.06 5.30
CA LEU A 84 -12.43 20.71 5.32
C LEU A 84 -13.13 20.94 3.98
N THR A 85 -12.76 22.02 3.29
CA THR A 85 -13.43 22.46 2.06
C THR A 85 -12.60 22.14 0.82
N PRO A 86 -13.24 21.98 -0.37
CA PRO A 86 -12.52 21.75 -1.62
C PRO A 86 -11.47 22.81 -1.93
N ASP A 87 -11.76 24.09 -1.66
CA ASP A 87 -10.83 25.20 -1.88
C ASP A 87 -9.61 25.12 -0.97
N GLN A 88 -9.82 24.77 0.30
CA GLN A 88 -8.75 24.52 1.26
C GLN A 88 -7.85 23.36 0.83
N ILE A 89 -8.44 22.24 0.39
CA ILE A 89 -7.70 21.08 -0.10
C ILE A 89 -6.89 21.47 -1.35
N LYS A 90 -7.52 22.10 -2.33
CA LYS A 90 -6.86 22.58 -3.56
C LYS A 90 -5.69 23.53 -3.28
N LYS A 91 -5.86 24.45 -2.32
CA LYS A 91 -4.82 25.39 -1.90
C LYS A 91 -3.61 24.66 -1.32
N HIS A 92 -3.83 23.72 -0.39
CA HIS A 92 -2.74 22.97 0.25
C HIS A 92 -2.08 21.98 -0.69
N TYR A 93 -2.85 21.33 -1.56
CA TYR A 93 -2.33 20.50 -2.63
C TYR A 93 -1.34 21.27 -3.52
N ARG A 94 -1.72 22.44 -4.02
CA ARG A 94 -0.84 23.29 -4.83
C ARG A 94 0.45 23.67 -4.10
N LYS A 95 0.36 24.01 -2.81
CA LYS A 95 1.54 24.29 -1.97
C LYS A 95 2.45 23.07 -1.85
N ALA A 96 1.87 21.89 -1.61
CA ALA A 96 2.63 20.64 -1.50
C ALA A 96 3.40 20.36 -2.79
N CYS A 97 2.74 20.48 -3.95
CA CYS A 97 3.36 20.32 -5.26
C CYS A 97 4.57 21.27 -5.45
N LEU A 98 4.53 22.50 -4.96
CA LEU A 98 5.66 23.44 -5.04
C LEU A 98 6.85 23.07 -4.15
N VAL A 99 6.60 22.35 -3.05
CA VAL A 99 7.64 21.84 -2.15
C VAL A 99 8.34 20.64 -2.78
N VAL A 100 7.58 19.69 -3.31
CA VAL A 100 8.10 18.43 -3.85
C VAL A 100 8.28 18.42 -5.37
N HIS A 101 8.23 19.58 -6.03
CA HIS A 101 8.36 19.66 -7.48
C HIS A 101 9.75 19.16 -7.93
N PRO A 102 9.84 18.20 -8.87
CA PRO A 102 11.12 17.57 -9.24
C PRO A 102 12.12 18.56 -9.84
N ASP A 103 11.66 19.54 -10.61
CA ASP A 103 12.53 20.58 -11.21
C ASP A 103 13.41 21.28 -10.16
N LYS A 104 12.79 21.72 -9.06
CA LYS A 104 13.47 22.44 -7.97
C LYS A 104 14.43 21.56 -7.16
N LEU A 105 14.37 20.25 -7.35
CA LEU A 105 15.18 19.26 -6.65
C LEU A 105 16.13 18.54 -7.59
N THR A 106 16.31 19.05 -8.82
CA THR A 106 17.28 18.51 -9.76
C THR A 106 18.68 18.55 -9.13
N GLY A 107 19.34 17.39 -9.07
CA GLY A 107 20.66 17.24 -8.42
C GLY A 107 20.62 17.09 -6.89
N SER A 108 19.44 17.16 -6.25
CA SER A 108 19.28 16.87 -4.82
C SER A 108 19.20 15.35 -4.56
N PRO A 109 19.77 14.84 -3.46
CA PRO A 109 19.56 13.44 -3.06
C PRO A 109 18.09 13.11 -2.77
N HIS A 110 17.24 14.12 -2.53
CA HIS A 110 15.82 13.93 -2.23
C HIS A 110 14.93 13.82 -3.47
N LEU A 111 15.49 13.97 -4.68
CA LEU A 111 14.73 13.90 -5.93
C LEU A 111 13.91 12.61 -6.09
N PRO A 112 14.44 11.40 -5.79
CA PRO A 112 13.66 10.17 -5.91
C PRO A 112 12.43 10.17 -4.99
N LEU A 113 12.63 10.54 -3.72
CA LEU A 113 11.56 10.65 -2.73
C LEU A 113 10.50 11.68 -3.15
N ALA A 114 10.95 12.86 -3.60
CA ALA A 114 10.05 13.93 -4.03
C ALA A 114 9.19 13.54 -5.24
N LYS A 115 9.77 12.82 -6.22
CA LYS A 115 9.00 12.27 -7.35
C LYS A 115 7.89 11.33 -6.88
N MET A 116 8.19 10.42 -5.95
CA MET A 116 7.20 9.48 -5.42
C MET A 116 6.08 10.20 -4.64
N VAL A 117 6.43 11.14 -3.77
CA VAL A 117 5.43 11.98 -3.07
C VAL A 117 4.57 12.74 -4.07
N PHE A 118 5.17 13.35 -5.09
CA PHE A 118 4.47 14.11 -6.11
C PHE A 118 3.46 13.23 -6.87
N THR A 119 3.85 12.01 -7.25
CA THR A 119 2.96 11.05 -7.90
C THR A 119 1.77 10.70 -7.02
N GLU A 120 2.01 10.30 -5.76
CA GLU A 120 0.92 9.92 -4.83
C GLU A 120 -0.06 11.07 -4.58
N LEU A 121 0.44 12.31 -4.46
CA LEU A 121 -0.41 13.49 -4.30
C LEU A 121 -1.24 13.77 -5.56
N ASN A 122 -0.66 13.64 -6.77
CA ASN A 122 -1.39 13.86 -8.02
C ASN A 122 -2.46 12.79 -8.22
N ASP A 123 -2.16 11.53 -7.94
CA ASP A 123 -3.10 10.43 -8.07
C ASP A 123 -4.28 10.59 -7.10
N ALA A 124 -4.00 10.92 -5.84
CA ALA A 124 -5.01 11.19 -4.83
C ALA A 124 -5.88 12.41 -5.19
N TYR A 125 -5.25 13.51 -5.63
CA TYR A 125 -5.99 14.72 -6.02
C TYR A 125 -6.84 14.48 -7.26
N SER A 126 -6.30 13.80 -8.27
CA SER A 126 -7.05 13.43 -9.48
C SER A 126 -8.25 12.55 -9.14
N LYS A 127 -8.09 11.58 -8.23
CA LYS A 127 -9.21 10.77 -7.75
C LYS A 127 -10.25 11.61 -7.03
N TYR A 128 -9.83 12.48 -6.13
CA TYR A 128 -10.70 13.41 -5.43
C TYR A 128 -11.49 14.33 -6.37
N GLN A 129 -10.88 14.80 -7.47
CA GLN A 129 -11.56 15.63 -8.46
C GLN A 129 -12.62 14.86 -9.25
N ASN A 130 -12.41 13.57 -9.51
CA ASN A 130 -13.37 12.71 -10.19
C ASN A 130 -14.49 12.24 -9.25
N ASP A 131 -14.17 12.02 -7.98
CA ASP A 131 -15.11 11.59 -6.95
C ASP A 131 -14.79 12.27 -5.60
N PRO A 132 -15.46 13.40 -5.30
CA PRO A 132 -15.24 14.15 -4.06
C PRO A 132 -15.63 13.42 -2.79
N SER A 133 -16.29 12.25 -2.87
CA SER A 133 -16.64 11.44 -1.70
C SER A 133 -15.45 10.66 -1.12
N THR A 134 -14.32 10.63 -1.83
CA THR A 134 -13.10 9.86 -1.48
C THR A 134 -12.22 10.49 -0.40
N LEU A 135 -12.82 11.37 0.43
CA LEU A 135 -12.18 12.06 1.55
C LEU A 135 -11.90 11.17 2.76
#